data_AF-A0A8H7YTJ4-F1
#
_entry.id   AF-A0A8H7YTJ4-F1
#
_cell.length_a   1.000
_cell.length_b   1.000
_cell.length_c   1.000
_cell.angle_alpha   90.00
_cell.angle_beta   90.00
_cell.angle_gamma   90.00
#
_symmetry.space_group_name_H-M   'P 1'
#
loop_
_entity.id
_entity.type
_entity.pdbx_description
1 polymer ?
#
loop_
_entity_poly.entity_id
_entity_poly.type
_entity_poly.pdbx_seq_one_letter_code
_entity_poly.pdbx_strand_id
1 'polypeptide(L)'
;MAATTAPNPLTAYRFLLRATRIAFQGDFTTLHAARAEARKQFDQHRKQGVDTPMRIQHAMETAEILRTNVVQGVKISGAGEEAERYELRIHEHIERGDNDSIKTAGKNERVKVAVGKACSNTQSSE
;
A
#
# COMPACT_ATOMS: atom_id res chain seq x y z
N MET A 1 18.80 4.27 -26.12
CA MET A 1 17.36 4.39 -25.80
C MET A 1 16.92 3.11 -25.11
N ALA A 2 16.81 3.10 -23.79
CA ALA A 2 16.34 1.92 -23.07
C ALA A 2 14.86 1.70 -23.43
N ALA A 3 14.53 0.54 -23.98
CA ALA A 3 13.15 0.17 -24.25
C ALA A 3 12.37 0.21 -22.92
N THR A 4 11.36 1.08 -22.84
CA THR A 4 10.36 1.06 -21.77
C THR A 4 9.66 -0.30 -21.86
N THR A 5 10.12 -1.24 -21.04
CA THR A 5 9.58 -2.59 -21.00
C THR A 5 8.15 -2.49 -20.51
N ALA A 6 7.20 -2.87 -21.36
CA ALA A 6 5.79 -2.91 -20.96
C ALA A 6 5.64 -3.71 -19.65
N PRO A 7 4.79 -3.25 -18.73
CA PRO A 7 4.65 -3.89 -17.42
C PRO A 7 4.30 -5.37 -17.61
N ASN A 8 5.13 -6.27 -17.07
CA ASN A 8 5.00 -7.71 -17.27
C ASN A 8 4.08 -8.32 -16.19
N PRO A 9 2.92 -8.89 -16.56
CA PRO A 9 1.96 -9.46 -15.60
C PRO A 9 2.56 -10.57 -14.73
N LEU A 10 3.45 -11.40 -15.29
CA LEU A 10 4.07 -12.50 -14.55
C LEU A 10 5.04 -11.99 -13.47
N THR A 11 5.75 -10.91 -13.78
CA THR A 11 6.65 -10.26 -12.82
C THR A 11 5.85 -9.66 -11.68
N ALA A 12 4.78 -8.92 -11.98
CA ALA A 12 3.90 -8.35 -10.96
C ALA A 12 3.25 -9.43 -10.08
N TYR A 13 2.76 -10.51 -10.68
CA TYR A 13 2.19 -11.63 -9.92
C TYR A 13 3.21 -12.28 -8.97
N ARG A 14 4.42 -12.56 -9.46
CA ARG A 14 5.50 -13.11 -8.62
C ARG A 14 5.93 -12.15 -7.52
N PHE A 15 5.95 -10.85 -7.81
CA PHE A 15 6.28 -9.83 -6.83
C PHE A 15 5.24 -9.79 -5.71
N LEU A 16 3.95 -9.79 -6.05
CA LEU A 16 2.84 -9.87 -5.11
C LEU A 16 2.89 -11.13 -4.24
N LEU A 17 3.17 -12.30 -4.81
CA LEU A 17 3.30 -13.55 -4.06
C LEU A 17 4.50 -13.56 -3.09
N ARG A 18 5.57 -12.80 -3.41
CA ARG A 18 6.71 -12.61 -2.50
C ARG A 18 6.35 -11.65 -1.38
N ALA A 19 5.69 -10.53 -1.69
CA ALA A 19 5.24 -9.57 -0.70
C ALA A 19 4.29 -10.21 0.32
N THR A 20 3.28 -10.95 -0.13
CA THR A 20 2.37 -11.69 0.77
C THR A 20 3.11 -12.68 1.68
N ARG A 21 4.14 -13.37 1.16
CA ARG A 21 4.96 -14.29 1.97
C ARG A 21 5.71 -13.56 3.09
N ILE A 22 6.23 -12.37 2.80
CA ILE A 22 6.99 -11.56 3.76
C ILE A 22 6.04 -11.00 4.81
N ALA A 23 4.95 -10.35 4.37
CA ALA A 23 3.96 -9.72 5.24
C ALA A 23 3.27 -10.70 6.18
N PHE A 24 2.92 -11.89 5.68
CA PHE A 24 2.12 -12.88 6.40
C PHE A 24 2.92 -14.12 6.80
N GLN A 25 4.24 -14.00 6.97
CA GLN A 25 5.07 -15.14 7.36
C GLN A 25 4.57 -15.73 8.67
N GLY A 26 4.41 -17.05 8.79
CA GLY A 26 3.94 -17.71 10.02
C GLY A 26 2.42 -17.68 10.26
N ASP A 27 1.69 -16.77 9.62
CA ASP A 27 0.23 -16.80 9.53
C ASP A 27 -0.21 -17.46 8.23
N PHE A 28 -0.26 -18.80 8.26
CA PHE A 28 -0.53 -19.59 7.05
C PHE A 28 -1.95 -19.41 6.52
N THR A 29 -2.95 -19.19 7.38
CA THR A 29 -4.34 -19.01 6.97
C THR A 29 -4.49 -17.72 6.16
N THR A 30 -3.99 -16.60 6.69
CA THR A 30 -4.00 -15.31 5.98
C THR A 30 -3.14 -15.36 4.72
N LEU A 31 -1.96 -15.99 4.78
CA LEU A 31 -1.10 -16.18 3.61
C LEU A 31 -1.80 -16.95 2.49
N HIS A 32 -2.50 -18.04 2.80
CA HIS A 32 -3.23 -18.82 1.81
C HIS A 32 -4.40 -18.04 1.22
N ALA A 33 -5.18 -17.34 2.05
CA ALA A 33 -6.27 -16.50 1.59
C ALA A 33 -5.79 -15.39 0.65
N ALA A 34 -4.73 -14.67 1.02
CA ALA A 34 -4.14 -13.61 0.20
C ALA A 34 -3.66 -14.13 -1.16
N ARG A 35 -3.02 -15.31 -1.20
CA ARG A 35 -2.58 -15.94 -2.44
C ARG A 35 -3.75 -16.38 -3.32
N ALA A 36 -4.81 -16.91 -2.71
CA ALA A 36 -6.02 -17.30 -3.44
C ALA A 36 -6.71 -16.07 -4.06
N GLU A 37 -6.82 -14.97 -3.32
CA GLU A 37 -7.39 -13.72 -3.84
C GLU A 37 -6.51 -13.14 -4.97
N ALA A 38 -5.18 -13.10 -4.80
CA ALA A 38 -4.27 -12.68 -5.86
C ALA A 38 -4.43 -13.52 -7.13
N ARG A 39 -4.54 -14.85 -7.00
CA ARG A 39 -4.80 -15.73 -8.16
C ARG A 39 -6.14 -15.40 -8.82
N LYS A 40 -7.22 -15.29 -8.03
CA LYS A 40 -8.56 -14.98 -8.52
C LYS A 40 -8.59 -13.68 -9.30
N GLN A 41 -7.95 -12.62 -8.79
CA GLN A 41 -7.90 -11.31 -9.48
C GLN A 41 -7.17 -11.39 -10.83
N PHE A 42 -6.05 -12.13 -10.90
CA PHE A 42 -5.34 -12.34 -12.16
C PHE A 42 -6.11 -13.23 -13.14
N ASP A 43 -6.80 -14.26 -12.65
CA ASP A 43 -7.61 -15.15 -13.47
C ASP A 43 -8.85 -14.44 -14.04
N GLN A 44 -9.50 -13.57 -13.25
CA GLN A 44 -10.62 -12.73 -13.71
C GLN A 44 -10.23 -11.78 -14.84
N HIS A 45 -8.96 -11.35 -14.88
CA HIS A 45 -8.43 -10.42 -15.88
C HIS A 45 -7.39 -11.07 -16.80
N ARG A 46 -7.56 -12.35 -17.12
CA ARG A 46 -6.61 -13.11 -17.95
C ARG A 46 -6.49 -12.59 -19.38
N LYS A 47 -7.56 -12.01 -19.93
CA LYS A 47 -7.56 -11.42 -21.29
C LYS A 47 -7.00 -10.00 -21.23
N GLN A 48 -6.09 -9.69 -22.16
CA GLN A 48 -5.56 -8.33 -22.29
C GLN A 48 -6.65 -7.38 -22.80
N GLY A 49 -6.69 -6.19 -22.22
CA GLY A 49 -7.58 -5.10 -22.59
C GLY A 49 -6.90 -3.76 -22.35
N VAL A 50 -7.61 -2.66 -22.59
CA VAL A 50 -7.08 -1.30 -22.45
C VAL A 50 -6.58 -1.02 -21.02
N ASP A 51 -7.25 -1.60 -20.02
CA ASP A 51 -6.91 -1.43 -18.60
C ASP A 51 -5.75 -2.31 -18.12
N THR A 52 -5.26 -3.25 -18.93
CA THR A 52 -4.22 -4.20 -18.52
C THR A 52 -2.99 -3.55 -17.88
N PRO A 53 -2.35 -2.52 -18.46
CA PRO A 53 -1.21 -1.86 -17.82
C PRO A 53 -1.54 -1.27 -16.45
N MET A 54 -2.72 -0.66 -16.30
CA MET A 54 -3.18 -0.10 -15.02
C MET A 54 -3.37 -1.19 -13.97
N ARG A 55 -3.93 -2.35 -14.33
CA ARG A 55 -4.11 -3.48 -13.40
C ARG A 55 -2.78 -4.09 -12.96
N ILE A 56 -1.81 -4.16 -13.87
CA ILE A 56 -0.46 -4.66 -13.53
C ILE A 56 0.22 -3.69 -12.56
N GLN A 57 0.10 -2.39 -12.82
CA GLN A 57 0.62 -1.35 -11.93
C GLN A 57 -0.02 -1.43 -10.54
N HIS A 58 -1.35 -1.55 -10.48
CA HIS A 58 -2.07 -1.73 -9.22
C HIS A 58 -1.58 -2.96 -8.43
N ALA A 59 -1.31 -4.08 -9.11
CA ALA A 59 -0.77 -5.27 -8.46
C ALA A 59 0.65 -5.05 -7.90
N MET A 60 1.47 -4.27 -8.59
CA MET A 60 2.80 -3.87 -8.10
C MET A 60 2.72 -2.95 -6.89
N GLU A 61 1.84 -1.96 -6.91
CA GLU A 61 1.62 -1.03 -5.78
C GLU A 61 1.09 -1.77 -4.56
N THR A 62 0.13 -2.68 -4.76
CA THR A 62 -0.38 -3.55 -3.69
C THR A 62 0.75 -4.38 -3.07
N ALA A 63 1.64 -4.95 -3.91
CA ALA A 63 2.78 -5.70 -3.44
C ALA A 63 3.74 -4.84 -2.62
N GLU A 64 3.95 -3.58 -3.02
CA GLU A 64 4.79 -2.66 -2.26
C GLU A 64 4.16 -2.32 -0.92
N ILE A 65 2.87 -1.97 -0.88
CA ILE A 65 2.14 -1.71 0.37
C ILE A 65 2.22 -2.91 1.32
N LEU A 66 1.98 -4.12 0.82
CA LEU A 66 2.10 -5.34 1.63
C LEU A 66 3.51 -5.51 2.20
N ARG A 67 4.54 -5.15 1.42
CA ARG A 67 5.92 -5.30 1.83
C ARG A 67 6.40 -4.20 2.77
N THR A 68 5.94 -2.95 2.63
CA THR A 68 6.53 -1.83 3.35
C THR A 68 5.64 -1.28 4.46
N ASN A 69 4.33 -1.45 4.35
CA ASN A 69 3.36 -0.81 5.24
C ASN A 69 2.56 -1.79 6.12
N VAL A 70 2.54 -3.09 5.80
CA VAL A 70 1.77 -4.08 6.55
C VAL A 70 2.67 -4.83 7.53
N VAL A 71 2.31 -4.79 8.80
CA VAL A 71 2.98 -5.56 9.88
C VAL A 71 1.96 -6.48 10.57
N GLN A 72 2.42 -7.66 10.98
CA GLN A 72 1.61 -8.61 11.75
C GLN A 72 1.98 -8.56 13.23
N GLY A 73 0.96 -8.46 14.09
CA GLY A 73 1.10 -8.65 15.52
C GLY A 73 0.99 -10.13 15.88
N VAL A 74 1.96 -10.67 16.62
CA VAL A 74 1.94 -12.03 17.14
C VAL A 74 1.75 -11.99 18.66
N LYS A 75 0.78 -12.74 19.17
CA LYS A 75 0.54 -12.86 20.61
C LYS A 75 1.72 -13.55 21.28
N ILE A 76 2.29 -12.92 22.30
CA ILE A 76 3.38 -13.48 23.10
C ILE A 76 2.76 -14.42 24.14
N SER A 77 2.89 -15.73 23.95
CA SER A 77 2.51 -16.72 24.96
C SER A 77 3.53 -16.73 26.10
N GLY A 78 3.10 -16.42 27.33
CA GLY A 78 3.95 -16.45 28.53
C GLY A 78 4.12 -15.10 29.25
N ALA A 79 3.55 -14.02 28.74
CA ALA A 79 3.29 -12.84 29.56
C ALA A 79 2.16 -13.20 30.53
N GLY A 80 2.40 -13.09 31.84
CA GLY A 80 1.49 -13.55 32.90
C GLY A 80 0.01 -13.16 32.71
N GLU A 81 -0.85 -13.89 33.42
CA GLU A 81 -2.31 -14.01 33.24
C GLU A 81 -3.12 -12.70 33.09
N GLU A 82 -2.53 -11.53 33.32
CA GLU A 82 -3.23 -10.24 33.37
C GLU A 82 -3.04 -9.33 32.15
N ALA A 83 -2.12 -9.61 31.21
CA ALA A 83 -1.92 -8.72 30.06
C ALA A 83 -1.68 -9.45 28.73
N GLU A 84 -2.61 -9.29 27.77
CA GLU A 84 -2.39 -9.69 26.39
C GLU A 84 -1.29 -8.82 25.77
N ARG A 85 -0.13 -9.43 25.49
CA ARG A 85 0.99 -8.75 24.82
C ARG A 85 1.11 -9.25 23.38
N TYR A 86 1.31 -8.31 22.45
CA TYR A 86 1.52 -8.60 21.05
C TYR A 86 2.85 -7.98 20.61
N GLU A 87 3.66 -8.75 19.89
CA GLU A 87 4.89 -8.30 19.26
C GLU A 87 4.62 -8.00 17.78
N LEU A 88 4.99 -6.80 17.32
CA LEU A 88 4.89 -6.44 15.92
C LEU A 88 6.10 -6.96 15.15
N ARG A 89 5.83 -7.68 14.06
CA ARG A 89 6.86 -8.23 13.19
C ARG A 89 7.34 -7.21 12.18
N ILE A 90 8.26 -6.36 12.62
CA ILE A 90 8.93 -5.38 11.75
C ILE A 90 10.14 -6.06 11.09
N HIS A 91 10.23 -5.98 9.77
CA HIS A 91 11.34 -6.53 8.99
C HIS A 91 12.02 -5.44 8.16
N GLU A 92 13.16 -5.75 7.52
CA GLU A 92 14.05 -4.79 6.84
C GLU A 92 13.35 -3.87 5.83
N HIS A 93 12.39 -4.40 5.07
CA HIS A 93 11.67 -3.62 4.05
C HIS A 93 10.54 -2.73 4.60
N ILE A 94 10.23 -2.79 5.90
CA ILE A 94 9.19 -1.93 6.47
C ILE A 94 9.71 -0.50 6.48
N GLU A 95 8.93 0.41 5.89
CA GLU A 95 9.21 1.83 5.94
C GLU A 95 9.03 2.31 7.38
N ARG A 96 10.15 2.56 8.05
CA ARG A 96 10.16 3.19 9.36
C ARG A 96 10.12 4.69 9.13
N GLY A 97 8.92 5.25 9.21
CA GLY A 97 8.76 6.70 9.18
C GLY A 97 9.63 7.35 10.26
N ASP A 98 10.53 8.24 9.86
CA ASP A 98 11.23 9.09 10.81
C ASP A 98 10.26 10.18 11.28
N ASN A 99 9.78 10.05 12.52
CA ASN A 99 8.81 10.96 13.12
C ASN A 99 9.32 12.41 13.19
N ASP A 100 10.63 12.66 13.07
CA ASP A 100 11.20 14.01 13.09
C ASP A 100 10.99 14.75 11.76
N SER A 101 10.91 14.04 10.63
CA SER A 101 10.64 14.61 9.30
C SER A 101 9.18 15.06 9.10
N ILE A 102 8.22 14.47 9.82
CA ILE A 102 6.80 14.85 9.76
C ILE A 102 6.55 16.21 10.43
N LYS A 103 7.34 16.57 11.45
CA LYS A 103 7.19 17.85 12.16
C LYS A 103 7.64 19.06 11.34
N THR A 104 8.45 18.87 10.29
CA THR A 104 8.93 19.95 9.39
C THR A 104 8.05 20.15 8.16
N ALA A 105 7.25 19.15 7.77
CA ALA A 105 6.29 19.26 6.67
C ALA A 105 5.19 20.31 6.92
N GLY A 106 4.92 20.67 8.18
CA GLY A 106 4.00 21.76 8.55
C GLY A 106 4.60 23.16 8.62
N LYS A 107 5.92 23.33 8.46
CA LYS A 107 6.59 24.63 8.68
C LYS A 107 7.00 25.36 7.40
N ASN A 108 7.05 24.68 6.26
CA ASN A 108 7.68 25.24 5.06
C ASN A 108 6.80 25.21 3.80
N GLU A 109 5.50 25.44 3.89
CA GLU A 109 4.77 26.07 2.78
C GLU A 109 3.44 26.68 3.25
N ARG A 110 3.53 27.87 3.85
CA ARG A 110 2.41 28.80 3.73
C ARG A 110 2.40 29.24 2.26
N VAL A 111 1.67 28.50 1.43
CA VAL A 111 1.27 28.99 0.10
C VAL A 111 0.66 30.36 0.35
N LYS A 112 1.36 31.42 -0.05
CA LYS A 112 0.81 32.78 -0.07
C LYS A 112 -0.25 32.76 -1.16
N VAL A 113 -1.46 32.38 -0.81
CA VAL A 113 -2.63 32.66 -1.63
C VAL A 113 -2.70 34.19 -1.69
N ALA A 114 -2.29 34.75 -2.82
CA ALA A 114 -2.51 36.15 -3.12
C ALA A 114 -4.03 36.37 -3.10
N VAL A 115 -4.52 36.97 -2.02
CA VAL A 115 -5.89 37.49 -1.92
C VAL A 115 -6.04 38.53 -3.01
N GLY A 116 -6.74 38.17 -4.08
CA GLY A 116 -6.81 39.03 -5.26
C GLY A 116 -7.73 38.55 -6.38
N LYS A 117 -8.80 37.81 -6.08
CA LYS A 117 -9.99 37.80 -6.95
C LYS A 117 -11.22 37.35 -6.17
N ALA A 118 -12.04 38.32 -5.81
CA ALA A 118 -13.34 38.11 -5.18
C ALA A 118 -14.24 37.30 -6.14
N CYS A 119 -14.80 36.20 -5.64
CA CYS A 119 -15.99 35.59 -6.22
C CYS A 119 -17.20 36.34 -5.66
N SER A 120 -17.79 37.23 -6.47
CA SER A 120 -19.09 37.83 -6.18
C SER A 120 -20.19 36.87 -6.65
N ASN A 121 -20.74 36.09 -5.73
CA ASN A 121 -22.05 35.49 -5.90
C ASN A 121 -23.07 36.27 -5.07
N THR A 122 -23.88 37.08 -5.72
CA THR A 122 -25.18 37.54 -5.21
C THR A 122 -26.24 37.23 -6.27
N GLN A 123 -26.87 36.08 -6.06
CA GLN A 123 -28.28 35.70 -6.26
C GLN A 123 -29.12 36.46 -7.30
N SER A 124 -29.67 35.68 -8.23
CA SER A 124 -30.87 35.99 -9.03
C SER A 124 -32.09 36.27 -8.14
N SER A 125 -32.95 37.22 -8.53
CA SER A 125 -34.40 37.06 -8.79
C SER A 125 -35.14 38.42 -8.81
N GLU A 126 -36.09 38.51 -9.74
CA GLU A 126 -37.07 39.59 -10.07
C GLU A 126 -36.62 40.72 -10.98
#